data_AF-A0AB39R487-F1
#
_entry.id   AF-A0AB39R487-F1
#
_cell.length_a   1.000
_cell.length_b   1.000
_cell.length_c   1.000
_cell.angle_alpha   90.00
_cell.angle_beta   90.00
_cell.angle_gamma   90.00
#
_symmetry.space_group_name_H-M   'P 1'
#
loop_
_entity.id
_entity.type
_entity.pdbx_description
1 polymer ?
#
loop_
_entity_poly.entity_id
_entity_poly.type
_entity_poly.pdbx_seq_one_letter_code
_entity_poly.pdbx_strand_id
1 'polypeptide(L)' 'MSTAAWSPVSLAVVSAGAGCPRPTRLLADRVAEAVCRSLAAGGARAEAEVVDLHRLAADLARSHRQ' A
#
# COMPACT_ATOMS: atom_id res chain seq x y z
N MET A 1 -27.45 -11.09 15.95
CA MET A 1 -26.33 -10.87 15.02
C MET A 1 -25.39 -9.89 15.70
N SER A 2 -24.29 -10.38 16.27
CA SER A 2 -23.35 -9.55 17.03
C SER A 2 -22.61 -8.65 16.05
N THR A 3 -22.94 -7.37 16.00
CA THR A 3 -22.08 -6.31 15.48
C THR A 3 -20.92 -6.17 16.47
N ALA A 4 -20.01 -7.14 16.48
CA ALA A 4 -18.70 -6.89 17.05
C ALA A 4 -18.15 -5.69 16.30
N ALA A 5 -18.00 -4.57 17.01
CA ALA A 5 -17.36 -3.37 16.49
C ALA A 5 -15.90 -3.73 16.22
N TRP A 6 -15.66 -4.39 15.08
CA TRP A 6 -14.31 -4.72 14.67
C TRP A 6 -13.60 -3.39 14.50
N SER A 7 -12.44 -3.26 15.14
CA SER A 7 -11.56 -2.13 14.90
C SER A 7 -11.29 -2.04 13.39
N PRO A 8 -11.21 -0.85 12.80
CA PRO A 8 -10.99 -0.69 11.38
C PRO A 8 -9.78 -1.52 10.91
N VAL A 9 -9.91 -2.16 9.75
CA VAL A 9 -8.84 -2.95 9.13
C VAL A 9 -7.75 -1.98 8.66
N SER A 10 -6.59 -2.01 9.31
CA SER A 10 -5.41 -1.27 8.88
C SER A 10 -4.64 -2.08 7.84
N LEU A 11 -4.44 -1.54 6.65
CA LEU A 11 -3.77 -2.20 5.53
C LEU A 11 -2.49 -1.44 5.14
N ALA A 12 -1.33 -2.04 5.32
CA ALA A 12 -0.09 -1.54 4.75
C ALA A 12 0.14 -2.17 3.37
N VAL A 13 0.38 -1.35 2.35
CA VAL A 13 0.73 -1.78 0.99
C VAL A 13 2.13 -1.28 0.65
N VAL A 14 3.07 -2.20 0.48
CA VAL A 14 4.48 -1.85 0.25
C VAL A 14 4.80 -1.98 -1.25
N SER A 15 5.29 -0.89 -1.85
CA SER A 15 5.78 -0.86 -3.23
C SER A 15 7.31 -0.73 -3.26
N ALA A 16 7.98 -1.57 -4.04
CA ALA A 16 9.44 -1.64 -4.12
C ALA A 16 9.99 -1.59 -5.57
N GLY A 17 9.23 -0.99 -6.50
CA GLY A 17 9.66 -0.89 -7.90
C GLY A 17 10.86 0.05 -8.09
N ALA A 18 11.95 -0.43 -8.71
CA ALA A 18 13.19 0.32 -8.88
C ALA A 18 13.24 1.25 -10.12
N GLY A 19 12.26 1.17 -11.03
CA GLY A 19 12.24 1.90 -12.30
C GLY A 19 11.56 3.27 -12.28
N CYS A 20 11.76 4.02 -13.38
CA CYS A 20 11.05 5.23 -13.77
C CYS A 20 10.45 5.04 -15.19
N PRO A 21 9.14 5.23 -15.43
CA PRO A 21 8.09 5.68 -14.50
C PRO A 21 7.83 4.66 -13.38
N ARG A 22 6.85 4.91 -12.49
CA ARG A 22 6.62 4.17 -11.23
C ARG A 22 5.46 3.16 -11.33
N PRO A 23 5.47 2.15 -12.25
CA PRO A 23 4.30 1.31 -12.52
C PRO A 23 3.92 0.42 -11.34
N THR A 24 4.90 -0.04 -10.55
CA THR A 24 4.65 -0.83 -9.35
C THR A 24 3.95 -0.01 -8.27
N ARG A 25 4.17 1.31 -8.21
CA ARG A 25 3.44 2.19 -7.30
C ARG A 25 2.00 2.34 -7.73
N LEU A 26 1.77 2.59 -9.02
CA LEU A 26 0.42 2.69 -9.58
C LEU A 26 -0.39 1.38 -9.38
N LEU A 27 0.25 0.23 -9.54
CA LEU A 27 -0.37 -1.06 -9.25
C LEU A 27 -0.72 -1.20 -7.77
N ALA A 28 0.19 -0.81 -6.87
CA ALA A 28 -0.03 -0.84 -5.43
C ALA A 28 -1.24 0.03 -5.03
N ASP A 29 -1.36 1.24 -5.59
CA ASP A 29 -2.49 2.14 -5.33
C ASP A 29 -3.81 1.50 -5.78
N ARG A 30 -3.85 0.88 -6.97
CA ARG A 30 -5.05 0.21 -7.49
C ARG A 30 -5.47 -1.00 -6.66
N VAL A 31 -4.50 -1.80 -6.20
CA VAL A 31 -4.77 -2.96 -5.33
C VAL A 31 -5.30 -2.49 -3.98
N ALA A 32 -4.71 -1.45 -3.38
CA ALA A 32 -5.18 -0.88 -2.13
C ALA A 32 -6.66 -0.44 -2.23
N GLU A 33 -7.01 0.26 -3.31
CA GLU A 33 -8.39 0.70 -3.57
C GLU A 33 -9.35 -0.47 -3.75
N ALA A 34 -8.97 -1.49 -4.54
CA ALA A 34 -9.79 -2.68 -4.76
C ALA A 34 -10.06 -3.45 -3.46
N VAL A 35 -9.04 -3.62 -2.62
CA VAL A 35 -9.16 -4.29 -1.32
C VAL A 35 -10.04 -3.49 -0.37
N CYS A 36 -9.86 -2.16 -0.26
CA CYS A 36 -10.72 -1.32 0.57
C CYS A 36 -12.19 -1.41 0.15
N ARG A 37 -12.47 -1.41 -1.16
CA ARG A 37 -13.82 -1.56 -1.70
C ARG A 37 -14.43 -2.93 -1.36
N SER A 38 -13.63 -3.99 -1.45
CA SER A 38 -14.06 -5.35 -1.10
C SER A 38 -14.38 -5.48 0.39
N LEU A 39 -13.53 -4.91 1.26
CA LEU A 39 -13.76 -4.88 2.70
C LEU A 39 -15.03 -4.08 3.06
N ALA A 40 -15.23 -2.92 2.42
CA ALA A 40 -16.42 -2.11 2.61
C ALA A 40 -17.70 -2.85 2.17
N ALA A 41 -17.66 -3.59 1.06
CA ALA A 41 -18.78 -4.43 0.61
C ALA A 41 -19.11 -5.55 1.62
N GLY A 42 -18.13 -6.01 2.40
CA GLY A 42 -18.30 -6.97 3.50
C GLY A 42 -18.70 -6.33 4.84
N GLY A 43 -18.92 -5.02 4.89
CA GLY A 43 -19.28 -4.30 6.12
C GLY A 43 -18.10 -3.91 7.02
N ALA A 44 -16.86 -4.09 6.55
CA ALA A 44 -15.66 -3.70 7.29
C ALA A 44 -15.19 -2.31 6.86
N ARG A 45 -14.85 -1.46 7.84
CA ARG A 45 -14.13 -0.20 7.59
C ARG A 45 -12.64 -0.52 7.42
N ALA A 46 -12.02 -0.04 6.35
CA ALA A 46 -10.61 -0.23 6.08
C ALA A 46 -9.88 1.10 5.85
N GLU A 47 -8.63 1.17 6.28
CA GLU A 47 -7.72 2.28 6.04
C GLU A 47 -6.43 1.73 5.45
N ALA A 48 -6.00 2.26 4.31
CA ALA A 48 -4.84 1.77 3.59
C ALA A 48 -3.74 2.82 3.51
N GLU A 49 -2.53 2.43 3.89
CA GLU A 49 -1.32 3.22 3.73
C GLU A 49 -0.42 2.55 2.69
N VAL A 50 -0.13 3.28 1.60
CA VAL A 50 0.80 2.80 0.58
C VAL A 50 2.19 3.37 0.85
N VAL A 51 3.11 2.49 1.28
CA VAL A 51 4.52 2.80 1.54
C VAL A 51 5.33 2.59 0.27
N ASP A 52 6.05 3.61 -0.18
CA ASP A 52 6.92 3.53 -1.35
C ASP A 52 8.40 3.48 -0.98
N LEU A 53 9.03 2.33 -1.19
CA LEU A 53 10.44 2.14 -0.86
C LEU A 53 11.39 2.73 -1.90
N HIS A 54 10.94 3.20 -3.06
CA HIS A 54 11.91 3.60 -4.08
C HIS A 54 12.62 4.93 -3.81
N ARG A 55 12.08 5.78 -2.92
CA ARG A 55 12.90 6.86 -2.36
C ARG A 55 14.10 6.29 -1.61
N LEU A 56 13.87 5.29 -0.75
CA LEU A 56 14.92 4.58 -0.04
C LEU A 56 15.87 3.82 -1.00
N ALA A 57 15.35 3.18 -2.04
CA ALA A 57 16.18 2.49 -3.04
C ALA A 57 17.08 3.46 -3.82
N ALA A 58 16.58 4.63 -4.19
CA ALA A 58 17.36 5.66 -4.88
C ALA A 58 18.47 6.24 -3.97
N ASP A 59 18.19 6.36 -2.66
CA ASP A 59 19.16 6.85 -1.68
C ASP A 59 20.25 5.80 -1.39
N LEU A 60 19.88 4.52 -1.28
CA LEU A 60 20.84 3.41 -1.16
C LEU A 60 21.70 3.26 -2.42
N ALA A 61 21.11 3.36 -3.62
CA ALA A 61 21.83 3.27 -4.89
C ALA A 61 22.79 4.44 -5.16
N ARG A 62 22.55 5.61 -4.55
CA ARG A 62 23.50 6.75 -4.55
C ARG A 62 24.64 6.56 -3.57
N SER A 63 24.35 6.04 -2.37
CA SER A 63 25.31 5.93 -1.28
C SER A 63 26.35 4.82 -1.49
N HIS A 64 26.02 3.77 -2.25
CA HIS A 64 26.94 2.67 -2.58
C HIS A 64 27.84 2.92 -3.81
N ARG A 65 27.81 4.13 -4.38
CA ARG A 65 28.56 4.49 -5.59
C ARG A 65 29.72 5.47 -5.34
N GLN A 66 30.07 5.69 -4.07
CA GLN A 66 31.25 6.48 -3.66
C GLN A 66 32.41 5.55 -3.31
#